data_AF-A0A7Y4QHJ8-F1
#
_entry.id   AF-A0A7Y4QHJ8-F1
#
_cell.length_a   1.000
_cell.length_b   1.000
_cell.length_c   1.000
_cell.angle_alpha   90.00
_cell.angle_beta   90.00
_cell.angle_gamma   90.00
#
_symmetry.space_group_name_H-M   'P 1'
#
loop_
_entity.id
_entity.type
_entity.pdbx_description
1 polymer ?
#
loop_
_entity_poly.entity_id
_entity_poly.type
_entity_poly.pdbx_seq_one_letter_code
_entity_poly.pdbx_strand_id
1 'polypeptide(L)' 'MDHVSEQSQTAELNWPALVGRKFRIETSTNLTTWTVAASNLVSLSSQVTWDASAGAGEKYFRVLRVP' A
#
# COMPACT_ATOMS: atom_id res chain seq x y z
N MET A 1 -20.96 -3.05 27.29
CA MET A 1 -21.24 -3.65 25.97
C MET A 1 -20.41 -2.88 24.99
N ASP A 2 -19.17 -3.29 24.74
CA ASP A 2 -18.35 -2.72 23.66
C ASP A 2 -17.38 -3.82 23.20
N HIS A 3 -17.73 -4.50 22.11
CA HIS A 3 -16.80 -5.39 21.42
C HIS A 3 -16.05 -4.56 20.38
N VAL A 4 -14.87 -4.05 20.75
CA VAL A 4 -13.92 -3.47 19.79
C VAL A 4 -13.08 -4.61 19.22
N SER A 5 -13.40 -5.01 18.00
CA SER A 5 -12.61 -5.98 17.22
C SER A 5 -11.74 -5.23 16.22
N GLU A 6 -10.63 -4.65 16.66
CA GLU A 6 -9.65 -4.02 15.77
C GLU A 6 -8.63 -5.08 15.33
N GLN A 7 -8.99 -5.93 14.35
CA GLN A 7 -8.01 -6.75 13.65
C GLN A 7 -7.30 -5.89 12.59
N SER A 8 -6.40 -5.02 13.04
CA SER A 8 -5.51 -4.27 12.16
C SER A 8 -4.34 -5.17 11.75
N GLN A 9 -4.32 -5.62 10.51
CA GLN A 9 -3.17 -6.32 9.93
C GLN A 9 -2.18 -5.26 9.41
N THR A 10 -0.88 -5.45 9.53
CA THR A 10 0.10 -4.55 8.92
C THR A 10 0.62 -5.12 7.61
N ALA A 11 0.84 -4.24 6.63
CA ALA A 11 1.48 -4.57 5.36
C ALA A 11 2.71 -3.69 5.16
N GLU A 12 3.84 -4.32 4.84
CA GLU A 12 5.08 -3.65 4.48
C GLU A 12 5.39 -4.01 3.01
N LEU A 13 5.56 -2.98 2.18
CA LEU A 13 5.95 -3.11 0.78
C LEU A 13 7.31 -2.48 0.59
N ASN A 14 8.25 -3.27 0.07
CA ASN A 14 9.59 -2.82 -0.28
C ASN A 14 9.84 -3.03 -1.77
N TRP A 15 10.22 -1.99 -2.50
CA TRP A 15 10.56 -2.10 -3.91
C TRP A 15 11.69 -1.15 -4.33
N PRO A 16 12.53 -1.56 -5.31
CA PRO A 16 13.54 -0.66 -5.86
C PRO A 16 12.88 0.39 -6.76
N ALA A 17 13.40 1.61 -6.70
CA ALA A 17 12.92 2.71 -7.53
C ALA A 17 14.04 3.71 -7.83
N LEU A 18 13.90 4.49 -8.90
CA LEU A 18 14.79 5.62 -9.16
C LEU A 18 14.32 6.84 -8.37
N VAL A 19 15.26 7.62 -7.83
CA VAL A 19 14.98 8.88 -7.14
C VAL A 19 14.15 9.82 -8.05
N GLY A 20 13.15 10.48 -7.46
CA GLY A 20 12.24 11.40 -8.13
C GLY A 20 11.07 10.73 -8.86
N ARG A 21 11.01 9.40 -8.93
CA ARG A 21 9.84 8.69 -9.48
C ARG A 21 8.65 8.76 -8.51
N LYS A 22 7.45 8.89 -9.06
CA LYS A 22 6.19 8.91 -8.31
C LYS A 22 5.46 7.58 -8.39
N PHE A 23 4.84 7.18 -7.28
CA PHE A 23 4.11 5.94 -7.15
C PHE A 23 2.76 6.12 -6.45
N ARG A 24 1.89 5.16 -6.69
CA ARG A 24 0.61 4.97 -6.02
C ARG A 24 0.51 3.49 -5.63
N ILE A 25 -0.03 3.24 -4.45
CA ILE A 25 -0.28 1.89 -3.95
C ILE A 25 -1.78 1.66 -3.99
N GLU A 26 -2.15 0.50 -4.49
CA GLU A 26 -3.53 0.03 -4.47
C GLU A 26 -3.65 -1.30 -3.76
N THR A 27 -4.76 -1.46 -3.06
CA THR A 27 -5.14 -2.67 -2.33
C THR A 27 -6.34 -3.33 -2.97
N SER A 28 -6.47 -4.64 -2.77
CA SER A 28 -7.62 -5.41 -3.17
C SER A 28 -7.85 -6.60 -2.24
N THR A 29 -9.11 -6.97 -2.09
CA THR A 29 -9.53 -8.19 -1.37
C THR A 29 -9.73 -9.37 -2.32
N ASN A 30 -9.85 -9.13 -3.63
CA ASN A 30 -10.33 -10.11 -4.62
C ASN A 30 -9.61 -10.05 -5.98
N LEU A 31 -8.50 -9.32 -6.11
CA LEU A 31 -7.72 -9.10 -7.34
C LEU A 31 -8.44 -8.39 -8.50
N THR A 32 -9.73 -8.08 -8.38
CA THR A 32 -10.52 -7.47 -9.46
C THR A 32 -10.83 -6.00 -9.19
N THR A 33 -11.25 -5.68 -7.96
CA THR A 33 -11.54 -4.31 -7.54
C THR A 33 -10.36 -3.76 -6.77
N TRP A 34 -9.84 -2.61 -7.19
CA TRP A 34 -8.65 -2.01 -6.61
C TRP A 34 -8.98 -0.62 -6.03
N THR A 35 -8.58 -0.40 -4.78
CA THR A 35 -8.76 0.86 -4.05
C THR A 35 -7.40 1.51 -3.82
N VAL A 36 -7.35 2.84 -3.86
CA VAL A 36 -6.11 3.59 -3.61
C VAL A 36 -5.85 3.65 -2.11
N ALA A 37 -4.74 3.05 -1.67
CA ALA A 37 -4.30 3.10 -0.28
C ALA A 37 -3.33 4.26 -0.03
N ALA A 38 -2.45 4.55 -0.99
CA ALA A 38 -1.54 5.70 -0.92
C ALA A 38 -1.27 6.25 -2.30
N SER A 39 -1.07 7.56 -2.41
CA SER A 39 -0.78 8.25 -3.68
C SER A 39 0.34 9.28 -3.50
N ASN A 40 0.91 9.75 -4.60
CA ASN A 40 1.98 10.77 -4.61
C ASN A 40 3.23 10.36 -3.81
N LEU A 41 3.53 9.07 -3.72
CA LEU A 41 4.75 8.58 -3.08
C LEU A 41 5.94 8.91 -3.98
N VAL A 42 6.80 9.81 -3.54
CA VAL A 42 8.02 10.18 -4.26
C VAL A 42 9.17 9.34 -3.74
N SER A 43 9.87 8.66 -4.65
CA SER A 43 11.10 7.95 -4.31
C SER A 43 12.21 8.93 -3.98
N LEU A 44 12.75 8.84 -2.77
CA LEU A 44 13.87 9.68 -2.32
C LEU A 44 15.21 8.95 -2.33
N SER A 45 15.19 7.63 -2.48
CA SER A 45 16.37 6.76 -2.55
C SER A 45 16.19 5.71 -3.65
N SER A 46 17.13 4.77 -3.75
CA SER A 46 17.05 3.61 -4.65
C SER A 46 16.08 2.53 -4.17
N GLN A 47 15.56 2.64 -2.94
CA GLN A 47 14.70 1.66 -2.30
C GLN A 47 13.58 2.36 -1.52
N VAL A 48 12.34 2.06 -1.88
CA VAL A 48 11.16 2.63 -1.23
C VAL A 48 10.53 1.59 -0.33
N THR A 49 10.20 2.01 0.87
CA THR A 49 9.42 1.25 1.84
C THR A 49 8.11 1.98 2.08
N TRP A 50 7.02 1.23 2.13
CA TRP A 50 5.72 1.73 2.55
C TRP A 50 5.09 0.76 3.54
N ASP A 51 4.69 1.30 4.68
CA ASP A 51 4.04 0.60 5.78
C ASP A 51 2.63 1.13 5.95
N ALA A 52 1.65 0.24 6.11
CA ALA A 52 0.30 0.64 6.47
C ALA A 52 -0.44 -0.41 7.28
N SER A 53 -1.40 0.07 8.07
CA SER A 53 -2.49 -0.75 8.58
C SER A 53 -3.38 -1.14 7.40
N ALA A 54 -3.34 -2.40 7.03
CA ALA A 54 -4.26 -3.02 6.09
C ALA A 54 -5.58 -3.37 6.82
N GLY A 55 -6.69 -3.03 6.18
CA GLY A 55 -8.02 -3.43 6.64
C GLY A 55 -8.18 -4.96 6.62
N ALA A 56 -9.02 -5.48 7.51
CA ALA A 56 -9.33 -6.90 7.56
C ALA A 56 -9.83 -7.40 6.19
N GLY A 57 -9.01 -8.19 5.49
CA GLY A 57 -9.32 -8.77 4.19
C GLY A 57 -8.57 -8.18 3.00
N GLU A 58 -7.79 -7.12 3.17
CA GLU A 58 -6.85 -6.66 2.13
C GLU A 58 -5.71 -7.67 1.99
N LYS A 59 -5.72 -8.42 0.89
CA LYS A 59 -4.79 -9.54 0.66
C LYS A 59 -3.80 -9.27 -0.47
N TYR A 60 -4.14 -8.31 -1.32
CA TYR A 60 -3.40 -8.04 -2.54
C TYR A 60 -3.02 -6.57 -2.57
N PHE A 61 -1.76 -6.34 -2.91
CA PHE A 61 -1.17 -5.02 -2.99
C PHE A 61 -0.48 -4.88 -4.33
N ARG A 62 -0.55 -3.70 -4.94
CA ARG A 62 0.25 -3.40 -6.12
C ARG A 62 0.81 -1.99 -6.06
N VAL A 63 2.04 -1.87 -6.52
CA VAL A 63 2.73 -0.60 -6.69
C VAL A 63 2.61 -0.20 -8.16
N LEU A 64 2.03 0.97 -8.39
CA LEU A 64 1.87 1.55 -9.72
C LEU A 64 2.72 2.79 -9.82
N ARG A 65 3.50 2.90 -10.89
CA ARG A 65 4.19 4.14 -11.22
C ARG A 65 3.19 5.14 -11.79
N VAL A 66 3.23 6.37 -11.29
CA VAL A 66 2.41 7.48 -11.78
C VAL A 66 3.24 8.29 -12.78
N PRO A 67 2.63 8.82 -13.87
CA PRO A 67 3.32 9.68 -14.84
C PRO A 67 4.07 10.85 -14.20
#